data_AF-A0A952BM53-F1
#
_entry.id   AF-A0A952BM53-F1
#
_cell.length_a   1.000
_cell.length_b   1.000
_cell.length_c   1.000
_cell.angle_alpha   90.00
_cell.angle_beta   90.00
_cell.angle_gamma   90.00
#
_symmetry.space_group_name_H-M   'P 1'
#
loop_
_entity.id
_entity.type
_entity.pdbx_description
1 polymer ?
#
loop_
_entity_poly.entity_id
_entity_poly.type
_entity_poly.pdbx_seq_one_letter_code
_entity_poly.pdbx_strand_id
1 'polypeptide(L)'
;PPRQQPTPDASHTAMRVQLDACIHCNLCVRACREVQVNDVIGMAYRGYGAKIVFDFDDPMGNSTCVACGECVQACPTGALMESSLVDEEGVGKTDPLTEVESVCPYCGVGCQITYQIKDNEIVAVQGRDGPANQNRLCVKGRFGFDYVKHPHRLTEPLIRREDAPKGAEVEVDPANPYTHFRKATWEEALDAAAAGLKKIRERSGSQALAGFGSAKGSNEEAYLVQKLVRTGFGTNNVDHCTRLCHASSVAALMEGIGSGAVTAPFNACEQADVIIVIGANSTENHPVAATFFKQASKKGKTLIVMDPRGQALKRHATFMLQFNPGTDVALLNAMLNVIVTEELYDRRY
;
A
#
# COMPACT_ATOMS: atom_id res chain seq x y z
N PRO A 1 -42.55 -12.28 -17.99
CA PRO A 1 -41.72 -11.38 -18.83
C PRO A 1 -40.28 -11.90 -18.94
N PRO A 2 -39.68 -11.91 -20.13
CA PRO A 2 -38.25 -12.24 -20.27
C PRO A 2 -37.40 -11.24 -19.47
N ARG A 3 -36.29 -11.71 -18.87
CA ARG A 3 -35.35 -10.86 -18.14
C ARG A 3 -34.83 -9.80 -19.12
N GLN A 4 -35.07 -8.53 -18.85
CA GLN A 4 -34.25 -7.50 -19.48
C GLN A 4 -32.82 -7.74 -18.99
N GLN A 5 -31.92 -8.03 -19.91
CA GLN A 5 -30.53 -8.29 -19.54
C GLN A 5 -29.95 -7.00 -18.92
N PRO A 6 -29.34 -7.09 -17.74
CA PRO A 6 -28.64 -5.96 -17.15
C PRO A 6 -27.55 -5.46 -18.11
N THR A 7 -27.43 -4.14 -18.25
CA THR A 7 -26.34 -3.55 -19.03
C THR A 7 -25.02 -3.77 -18.29
N PRO A 8 -23.96 -4.27 -18.96
CA PRO A 8 -22.62 -4.33 -18.38
C PRO A 8 -22.13 -2.95 -17.97
N ASP A 9 -21.39 -2.87 -16.86
CA ASP A 9 -20.74 -1.64 -16.42
C ASP A 9 -19.22 -1.78 -16.47
N ALA A 10 -18.63 -0.93 -17.31
CA ALA A 10 -17.24 -0.83 -17.67
C ALA A 10 -16.60 0.49 -17.20
N SER A 11 -17.29 1.25 -16.32
CA SER A 11 -16.85 2.57 -15.86
C SER A 11 -15.60 2.55 -14.99
N HIS A 12 -15.31 1.43 -14.31
CA HIS A 12 -14.13 1.28 -13.47
C HIS A 12 -12.94 0.73 -14.29
N THR A 13 -11.75 1.30 -14.11
CA THR A 13 -10.54 0.92 -14.88
C THR A 13 -10.02 -0.48 -14.55
N ALA A 14 -10.07 -0.87 -13.27
CA ALA A 14 -9.56 -2.16 -12.80
C ALA A 14 -10.60 -3.29 -12.67
N MET A 15 -11.90 -2.99 -12.76
CA MET A 15 -12.98 -3.96 -12.46
C MET A 15 -14.11 -3.86 -13.47
N ARG A 16 -14.71 -5.01 -13.82
CA ARG A 16 -15.89 -5.12 -14.69
C ARG A 16 -17.08 -5.65 -13.92
N VAL A 17 -18.27 -5.13 -14.25
CA VAL A 17 -19.54 -5.53 -13.63
C VAL A 17 -20.48 -6.11 -14.69
N GLN A 18 -20.89 -7.36 -14.51
CA GLN A 18 -21.76 -8.12 -15.42
C GLN A 18 -22.86 -8.83 -14.61
N LEU A 19 -23.97 -8.12 -14.39
CA LEU A 19 -25.01 -8.58 -13.47
C LEU A 19 -25.95 -9.65 -14.07
N ASP A 20 -25.83 -9.95 -15.36
CA ASP A 20 -26.50 -11.09 -15.99
C ASP A 20 -26.02 -12.43 -15.41
N ALA A 21 -24.73 -12.52 -15.07
CA ALA A 21 -24.11 -13.63 -14.34
C ALA A 21 -24.37 -13.60 -12.82
N CYS A 22 -25.09 -12.60 -12.30
CA CYS A 22 -25.33 -12.48 -10.85
C CYS A 22 -26.39 -13.46 -10.36
N ILE A 23 -26.06 -14.20 -9.29
CA ILE A 23 -26.96 -15.14 -8.60
C ILE A 23 -27.57 -14.58 -7.31
N HIS A 24 -27.43 -13.28 -7.04
CA HIS A 24 -27.95 -12.60 -5.85
C HIS A 24 -27.53 -13.21 -4.50
N CYS A 25 -26.34 -13.82 -4.42
CA CYS A 25 -25.82 -14.46 -3.20
C CYS A 25 -25.41 -13.48 -2.09
N ASN A 26 -25.36 -12.17 -2.40
CA ASN A 26 -25.04 -11.08 -1.47
C ASN A 26 -23.59 -11.06 -0.94
N LEU A 27 -22.69 -11.91 -1.46
CA LEU A 27 -21.29 -11.97 -1.01
C LEU A 27 -20.52 -10.66 -1.24
N CYS A 28 -20.75 -9.99 -2.38
CA CYS A 28 -20.12 -8.70 -2.68
C CYS A 28 -20.54 -7.57 -1.70
N VAL A 29 -21.83 -7.55 -1.32
CA VAL A 29 -22.36 -6.61 -0.31
C VAL A 29 -21.70 -6.88 1.04
N ARG A 30 -21.64 -8.14 1.48
CA ARG A 30 -20.99 -8.53 2.74
C ARG A 30 -19.50 -8.20 2.73
N ALA A 31 -18.79 -8.48 1.65
CA ALA A 31 -17.39 -8.10 1.46
C ALA A 31 -17.18 -6.58 1.65
N CYS A 32 -18.00 -5.75 1.00
CA CYS A 32 -17.87 -4.30 1.10
C CYS A 32 -18.24 -3.75 2.50
N ARG A 33 -19.29 -4.30 3.12
CA ARG A 33 -19.89 -3.79 4.37
C ARG A 33 -19.29 -4.38 5.65
N GLU A 34 -18.93 -5.66 5.63
CA GLU A 34 -18.43 -6.39 6.80
C GLU A 34 -16.90 -6.46 6.82
N VAL A 35 -16.27 -6.75 5.68
CA VAL A 35 -14.81 -6.93 5.59
C VAL A 35 -14.11 -5.58 5.46
N GLN A 36 -14.48 -4.80 4.46
CA GLN A 36 -13.84 -3.52 4.17
C GLN A 36 -14.47 -2.35 4.94
N VAL A 37 -15.74 -2.47 5.33
CA VAL A 37 -16.50 -1.43 6.05
C VAL A 37 -16.54 -0.10 5.26
N ASN A 38 -16.70 -0.19 3.94
CA ASN A 38 -16.88 0.99 3.08
C ASN A 38 -18.35 1.26 2.76
N ASP A 39 -19.19 0.21 2.78
CA ASP A 39 -20.65 0.29 2.60
C ASP A 39 -21.13 0.90 1.26
N VAL A 40 -20.37 0.69 0.18
CA VAL A 40 -20.66 1.21 -1.16
C VAL A 40 -21.65 0.32 -1.92
N ILE A 41 -21.62 -1.00 -1.68
CA ILE A 41 -22.43 -1.97 -2.45
C ILE A 41 -23.71 -2.31 -1.69
N GLY A 42 -24.85 -2.19 -2.37
CA GLY A 42 -26.18 -2.55 -1.87
C GLY A 42 -26.92 -3.56 -2.75
N MET A 43 -28.10 -3.97 -2.27
CA MET A 43 -29.08 -4.74 -3.04
C MET A 43 -30.37 -3.90 -3.12
N ALA A 44 -30.73 -3.45 -4.31
CA ALA A 44 -31.94 -2.66 -4.56
C ALA A 44 -33.09 -3.54 -5.06
N TYR A 45 -34.32 -3.01 -4.99
CA TYR A 45 -35.58 -3.65 -5.39
C TYR A 45 -35.90 -4.94 -4.61
N ARG A 46 -36.84 -5.76 -5.12
CA ARG A 46 -37.34 -6.96 -4.45
C ARG A 46 -37.64 -8.08 -5.44
N GLY A 47 -37.46 -9.32 -4.98
CA GLY A 47 -37.82 -10.52 -5.72
C GLY A 47 -36.99 -10.68 -6.97
N TYR A 48 -37.63 -10.98 -8.09
CA TYR A 48 -36.94 -11.20 -9.36
C TYR A 48 -36.18 -9.96 -9.88
N GLY A 49 -36.69 -8.75 -9.58
CA GLY A 49 -36.06 -7.50 -10.00
C GLY A 49 -34.94 -7.02 -9.07
N ALA A 50 -34.58 -7.79 -8.04
CA ALA A 50 -33.47 -7.44 -7.15
C ALA A 50 -32.17 -7.30 -7.95
N LYS A 51 -31.36 -6.29 -7.64
CA LYS A 51 -30.07 -6.09 -8.31
C LYS A 51 -29.03 -5.50 -7.36
N ILE A 52 -27.76 -5.81 -7.63
CA ILE A 52 -26.63 -5.15 -6.99
C ILE A 52 -26.55 -3.71 -7.49
N VAL A 53 -26.34 -2.77 -6.57
CA VAL A 53 -26.17 -1.34 -6.84
C VAL A 53 -24.94 -0.80 -6.12
N PHE A 54 -24.37 0.28 -6.65
CA PHE A 54 -23.28 1.04 -6.01
C PHE A 54 -23.83 2.42 -5.63
N ASP A 55 -23.60 2.84 -4.38
CA ASP A 55 -24.20 4.07 -3.81
C ASP A 55 -25.68 4.23 -4.17
N PHE A 56 -26.03 5.25 -4.96
CA PHE A 56 -27.39 5.53 -5.42
C PHE A 56 -27.67 4.97 -6.82
N ASP A 57 -27.24 3.73 -7.07
CA ASP A 57 -27.31 3.06 -8.38
C ASP A 57 -26.43 3.71 -9.45
N ASP A 58 -25.31 4.28 -9.00
CA ASP A 58 -24.28 4.85 -9.88
C ASP A 58 -23.48 3.73 -10.56
N PRO A 59 -22.89 4.00 -11.75
CA PRO A 59 -21.84 3.14 -12.28
C PRO A 59 -20.69 2.99 -11.26
N MET A 60 -20.11 1.80 -11.14
CA MET A 60 -19.10 1.47 -10.12
C MET A 60 -17.95 2.48 -10.11
N GLY A 61 -17.42 2.87 -11.27
CA GLY A 61 -16.32 3.83 -11.41
C GLY A 61 -16.68 5.25 -10.98
N ASN A 62 -17.97 5.58 -10.90
CA ASN A 62 -18.47 6.89 -10.48
C ASN A 62 -18.96 6.89 -9.02
N SER A 63 -19.07 5.72 -8.39
CA SER A 63 -19.41 5.58 -6.97
C SER A 63 -18.24 5.96 -6.05
N THR A 64 -18.48 5.96 -4.75
CA THR A 64 -17.49 6.13 -3.66
C THR A 64 -16.60 4.89 -3.46
N CYS A 65 -16.61 3.93 -4.39
CA CYS A 65 -15.76 2.75 -4.37
C CYS A 65 -14.27 3.13 -4.34
N VAL A 66 -13.54 2.61 -3.35
CA VAL A 66 -12.08 2.83 -3.20
C VAL A 66 -11.24 1.77 -3.93
N ALA A 67 -11.83 1.00 -4.84
CA ALA A 67 -11.15 0.00 -5.65
C ALA A 67 -10.36 -1.08 -4.88
N CYS A 68 -10.82 -1.49 -3.70
CA CYS A 68 -10.14 -2.55 -2.92
C CYS A 68 -10.25 -3.96 -3.54
N GLY A 69 -11.25 -4.19 -4.40
CA GLY A 69 -11.53 -5.45 -5.08
C GLY A 69 -11.91 -6.64 -4.17
N GLU A 70 -12.29 -6.39 -2.92
CA GLU A 70 -12.80 -7.45 -2.03
C GLU A 70 -14.07 -8.11 -2.61
N CYS A 71 -14.92 -7.32 -3.26
CA CYS A 71 -16.14 -7.81 -3.90
C CYS A 71 -15.86 -8.71 -5.12
N VAL A 72 -14.77 -8.45 -5.84
CA VAL A 72 -14.32 -9.26 -6.98
C VAL A 72 -13.81 -10.61 -6.48
N GLN A 73 -12.95 -10.61 -5.46
CA GLN A 73 -12.46 -11.84 -4.83
C GLN A 73 -13.60 -12.70 -4.24
N ALA A 74 -14.65 -12.07 -3.73
CA ALA A 74 -15.79 -12.76 -3.13
C ALA A 74 -16.84 -13.24 -4.15
N CYS A 75 -16.76 -12.83 -5.43
CA CYS A 75 -17.78 -13.14 -6.43
C CYS A 75 -17.56 -14.53 -7.03
N PRO A 76 -18.48 -15.50 -6.85
CA PRO A 76 -18.27 -16.87 -7.32
C PRO A 76 -18.65 -17.11 -8.80
N THR A 77 -19.33 -16.17 -9.44
CA THR A 77 -19.87 -16.34 -10.82
C THR A 77 -19.22 -15.46 -11.87
N GLY A 78 -18.27 -14.61 -11.49
CA GLY A 78 -17.69 -13.61 -12.39
C GLY A 78 -18.60 -12.41 -12.69
N ALA A 79 -19.69 -12.23 -11.94
CA ALA A 79 -20.51 -11.02 -12.07
C ALA A 79 -19.74 -9.74 -11.68
N LEU A 80 -18.71 -9.88 -10.86
CA LEU A 80 -17.69 -8.86 -10.59
C LEU A 80 -16.32 -9.49 -10.86
N MET A 81 -15.55 -8.93 -11.78
CA MET A 81 -14.24 -9.48 -12.19
C MET A 81 -13.17 -8.39 -12.32
N GLU A 82 -11.91 -8.79 -12.24
CA GLU A 82 -10.77 -7.94 -12.59
C GLU A 82 -10.78 -7.68 -14.10
N SER A 83 -10.57 -6.44 -14.53
CA SER A 83 -10.65 -6.08 -15.96
C SER A 83 -9.61 -6.78 -16.82
N SER A 84 -8.46 -7.16 -16.24
CA SER A 84 -7.40 -7.92 -16.92
C SER A 84 -7.82 -9.35 -17.29
N LEU A 85 -8.78 -9.91 -16.56
CA LEU A 85 -9.31 -11.25 -16.74
C LEU A 85 -10.57 -11.28 -17.62
N VAL A 86 -10.98 -10.16 -18.19
CA VAL A 86 -12.17 -10.04 -19.05
C VAL A 86 -11.70 -9.56 -20.43
N ASP A 87 -12.27 -10.12 -21.49
CA ASP A 87 -12.04 -9.64 -22.87
C ASP A 87 -12.89 -8.40 -23.23
N GLU A 88 -12.82 -7.94 -24.47
CA GLU A 88 -13.55 -6.75 -24.93
C GLU A 88 -15.08 -6.99 -24.97
N GLU A 89 -15.48 -8.24 -25.18
CA GLU A 89 -16.85 -8.71 -25.22
C GLU A 89 -17.45 -8.96 -23.83
N GLY A 90 -16.64 -8.88 -22.77
CA GLY A 90 -17.09 -9.14 -21.39
C GLY A 90 -16.93 -10.59 -20.95
N VAL A 91 -16.37 -11.48 -21.76
CA VAL A 91 -16.21 -12.87 -21.36
C VAL A 91 -14.98 -13.03 -20.47
N GLY A 92 -15.17 -13.69 -19.32
CA GLY A 92 -14.09 -14.01 -18.40
C GLY A 92 -13.13 -15.05 -19.00
N LYS A 93 -11.83 -14.79 -18.92
CA LYS A 93 -10.78 -15.73 -19.32
C LYS A 93 -10.76 -16.94 -18.37
N THR A 94 -10.86 -18.14 -18.93
CA THR A 94 -10.89 -19.41 -18.16
C THR A 94 -9.60 -20.21 -18.29
N ASP A 95 -8.53 -19.61 -18.82
CA ASP A 95 -7.26 -20.30 -19.00
C ASP A 95 -6.64 -20.67 -17.65
N PRO A 96 -5.97 -21.83 -17.53
CA PRO A 96 -5.25 -22.18 -16.32
C PRO A 96 -4.14 -21.16 -16.06
N LEU A 97 -4.11 -20.62 -14.84
CA LEU A 97 -3.12 -19.64 -14.39
C LEU A 97 -2.07 -20.32 -13.52
N THR A 98 -0.81 -19.91 -13.68
CA THR A 98 0.26 -20.32 -12.74
C THR A 98 0.20 -19.45 -11.50
N GLU A 99 0.13 -20.06 -10.32
CA GLU A 99 0.06 -19.35 -9.06
C GLU A 99 1.43 -19.26 -8.38
N VAL A 100 1.85 -18.05 -8.02
CA VAL A 100 3.12 -17.80 -7.33
C VAL A 100 2.88 -16.97 -6.08
N GLU A 101 3.27 -17.55 -4.96
CA GLU A 101 3.18 -16.95 -3.64
C GLU A 101 4.20 -15.82 -3.41
N SER A 102 3.75 -14.70 -2.82
CA SER A 102 4.62 -13.56 -2.55
C SER A 102 4.09 -12.63 -1.46
N VAL A 103 4.71 -11.46 -1.32
CA VAL A 103 4.31 -10.37 -0.41
C VAL A 103 4.21 -9.07 -1.20
N CYS A 104 3.18 -8.29 -0.89
CA CYS A 104 2.92 -6.99 -1.53
C CYS A 104 4.06 -5.98 -1.27
N PRO A 105 4.70 -5.40 -2.31
CA PRO A 105 5.87 -4.52 -2.17
C PRO A 105 5.52 -3.06 -1.83
N TYR A 106 4.26 -2.76 -1.48
CA TYR A 106 3.75 -1.39 -1.42
C TYR A 106 3.99 -0.67 -0.08
N CYS A 107 3.36 -1.12 1.00
CA CYS A 107 3.37 -0.45 2.30
C CYS A 107 3.85 -1.42 3.39
N GLY A 108 4.10 -0.90 4.60
CA GLY A 108 4.62 -1.68 5.72
C GLY A 108 3.65 -2.70 6.33
N VAL A 109 2.44 -2.89 5.79
CA VAL A 109 1.49 -3.90 6.27
C VAL A 109 1.98 -5.31 5.95
N GLY A 110 2.65 -5.51 4.81
CA GLY A 110 3.15 -6.83 4.39
C GLY A 110 2.04 -7.83 4.04
N CYS A 111 1.02 -7.39 3.29
CA CYS A 111 -0.07 -8.27 2.85
C CYS A 111 0.48 -9.44 2.04
N GLN A 112 0.08 -10.67 2.39
CA GLN A 112 0.42 -11.87 1.63
C GLN A 112 -0.45 -11.97 0.38
N ILE A 113 0.17 -12.33 -0.74
CA ILE A 113 -0.48 -12.37 -2.05
C ILE A 113 -0.11 -13.62 -2.84
N THR A 114 -0.97 -13.96 -3.79
CA THR A 114 -0.71 -14.94 -4.84
C THR A 114 -0.80 -14.22 -6.18
N TYR A 115 0.32 -14.14 -6.90
CA TYR A 115 0.32 -13.72 -8.30
C TYR A 115 -0.28 -14.81 -9.15
N GLN A 116 -1.18 -14.42 -10.06
CA GLN A 116 -1.68 -15.30 -11.11
C GLN A 116 -1.00 -14.91 -12.42
N ILE A 117 -0.26 -15.86 -12.99
CA ILE A 117 0.67 -15.66 -14.09
C ILE A 117 0.19 -16.41 -15.33
N LYS A 118 0.23 -15.74 -16.47
CA LYS A 118 0.02 -16.32 -17.79
C LYS A 118 1.05 -15.74 -18.76
N ASP A 119 1.66 -16.58 -19.60
CA ASP A 119 2.64 -16.14 -20.61
C ASP A 119 3.79 -15.29 -20.02
N ASN A 120 4.23 -15.63 -18.80
CA ASN A 120 5.24 -14.91 -18.02
C ASN A 120 4.85 -13.47 -17.63
N GLU A 121 3.55 -13.14 -17.67
CA GLU A 121 2.98 -11.89 -17.20
C GLU A 121 2.06 -12.07 -15.99
N ILE A 122 2.08 -11.10 -15.08
CA ILE A 122 1.11 -11.00 -14.00
C ILE A 122 -0.22 -10.53 -14.59
N VAL A 123 -1.25 -11.37 -14.54
CA VAL A 123 -2.58 -11.05 -15.06
C VAL A 123 -3.59 -10.71 -13.98
N ALA A 124 -3.40 -11.22 -12.76
CA ALA A 124 -4.27 -10.94 -11.61
C ALA A 124 -3.53 -11.20 -10.29
N VAL A 125 -4.05 -10.67 -9.18
CA VAL A 125 -3.49 -10.86 -7.84
C VAL A 125 -4.58 -11.14 -6.82
N GLN A 126 -4.41 -12.26 -6.12
CA GLN A 126 -5.31 -12.64 -5.03
C GLN A 126 -4.67 -12.40 -3.67
N GLY A 127 -5.48 -12.01 -2.69
CA GLY A 127 -5.02 -11.90 -1.32
C GLY A 127 -4.95 -13.29 -0.70
N ARG A 128 -3.81 -13.63 -0.11
CA ARG A 128 -3.62 -14.88 0.62
C ARG A 128 -3.89 -14.69 2.11
N ASP A 129 -4.32 -15.75 2.77
CA ASP A 129 -4.56 -15.72 4.21
C ASP A 129 -3.24 -15.57 4.95
N GLY A 130 -3.24 -14.72 5.96
CA GLY A 130 -2.02 -14.35 6.65
C GLY A 130 -2.30 -13.39 7.80
N PRO A 131 -1.38 -13.32 8.78
CA PRO A 131 -1.60 -12.56 10.02
C PRO A 131 -1.81 -11.06 9.77
N ALA A 132 -1.25 -10.52 8.68
CA ALA A 132 -1.35 -9.11 8.35
C ALA A 132 -2.67 -8.73 7.65
N ASN A 133 -3.19 -9.58 6.76
CA ASN A 133 -4.27 -9.17 5.87
C ASN A 133 -5.51 -10.07 5.89
N GLN A 134 -5.40 -11.31 6.36
CA GLN A 134 -6.45 -12.34 6.29
C GLN A 134 -7.18 -12.34 4.93
N ASN A 135 -6.44 -12.54 3.84
CA ASN A 135 -6.90 -12.48 2.44
C ASN A 135 -7.31 -11.11 1.88
N ARG A 136 -7.31 -10.03 2.68
CA ARG A 136 -7.66 -8.68 2.20
C ARG A 136 -6.53 -8.09 1.37
N LEU A 137 -6.88 -7.21 0.43
CA LEU A 137 -5.94 -6.34 -0.27
C LEU A 137 -6.54 -4.94 -0.44
N CYS A 138 -5.67 -3.99 -0.79
CA CYS A 138 -6.08 -2.65 -1.24
C CYS A 138 -5.83 -2.52 -2.75
N VAL A 139 -6.33 -1.45 -3.36
CA VAL A 139 -6.16 -1.16 -4.80
C VAL A 139 -4.72 -1.36 -5.29
N LYS A 140 -3.73 -0.88 -4.53
CA LYS A 140 -2.30 -0.99 -4.87
C LYS A 140 -1.85 -2.44 -4.97
N GLY A 141 -2.17 -3.24 -3.94
CA GLY A 141 -1.74 -4.63 -3.85
C GLY A 141 -2.58 -5.61 -4.66
N ARG A 142 -3.73 -5.18 -5.21
CA ARG A 142 -4.58 -6.03 -6.06
C ARG A 142 -4.40 -5.73 -7.54
N PHE A 143 -4.29 -4.45 -7.91
CA PHE A 143 -4.32 -4.02 -9.31
C PHE A 143 -3.04 -3.31 -9.77
N GLY A 144 -2.20 -2.83 -8.84
CA GLY A 144 -1.05 -2.00 -9.16
C GLY A 144 0.19 -2.80 -9.55
N PHE A 145 0.15 -3.64 -10.58
CA PHE A 145 1.34 -4.37 -11.04
C PHE A 145 1.66 -4.15 -12.52
N ASP A 146 0.97 -3.23 -13.18
CA ASP A 146 1.24 -2.81 -14.56
C ASP A 146 2.62 -2.16 -14.75
N TYR A 147 3.15 -1.50 -13.71
CA TYR A 147 4.45 -0.82 -13.77
C TYR A 147 5.62 -1.75 -14.13
N VAL A 148 5.54 -3.05 -13.86
CA VAL A 148 6.62 -4.00 -14.21
C VAL A 148 6.75 -4.21 -15.72
N LYS A 149 5.71 -3.93 -16.49
CA LYS A 149 5.71 -3.99 -17.96
C LYS A 149 5.56 -2.63 -18.62
N HIS A 150 5.64 -1.55 -17.84
CA HIS A 150 5.52 -0.21 -18.38
C HIS A 150 6.64 0.06 -19.40
N PRO A 151 6.36 0.68 -20.56
CA PRO A 151 7.38 0.96 -21.60
C PRO A 151 8.57 1.78 -21.10
N HIS A 152 8.41 2.55 -20.03
CA HIS A 152 9.49 3.34 -19.42
C HIS A 152 10.44 2.52 -18.54
N ARG A 153 10.19 1.22 -18.32
CA ARG A 153 11.05 0.38 -17.49
C ARG A 153 12.41 0.21 -18.18
N LEU A 154 13.47 0.60 -17.47
CA LEU A 154 14.84 0.35 -17.91
C LEU A 154 15.16 -1.15 -17.80
N THR A 155 15.61 -1.75 -18.91
CA THR A 155 15.94 -3.18 -18.99
C THR A 155 17.43 -3.45 -19.25
N GLU A 156 18.23 -2.40 -19.43
CA GLU A 156 19.66 -2.48 -19.70
C GLU A 156 20.43 -1.36 -19.00
N PRO A 157 21.72 -1.55 -18.68
CA PRO A 157 22.56 -0.52 -18.11
C PRO A 157 22.72 0.68 -19.05
N LEU A 158 22.69 1.88 -18.48
CA LEU A 158 22.84 3.14 -19.19
C LEU A 158 23.98 3.97 -18.60
N ILE A 159 24.85 4.49 -19.45
CA ILE A 159 25.92 5.43 -19.07
C ILE A 159 25.57 6.80 -19.64
N ARG A 160 25.68 7.84 -18.80
CA ARG A 160 25.42 9.22 -19.26
C ARG A 160 26.46 9.61 -20.30
N ARG A 161 26.01 10.21 -21.41
CA ARG A 161 26.90 10.71 -22.46
C ARG A 161 27.74 11.87 -21.94
N GLU A 162 28.94 12.04 -22.49
CA GLU A 162 29.86 13.11 -22.07
C GLU A 162 29.32 14.50 -22.42
N ASP A 163 28.59 14.62 -23.53
CA ASP A 163 28.00 15.84 -24.05
C ASP A 163 26.60 16.14 -23.47
N ALA A 164 26.02 15.22 -22.69
CA ALA A 164 24.70 15.40 -22.11
C ALA A 164 24.73 16.42 -20.95
N PRO A 165 23.77 17.36 -20.88
CA PRO A 165 23.72 18.36 -19.83
C PRO A 165 23.55 17.72 -18.45
N LYS A 166 24.10 18.37 -17.42
CA LYS A 166 24.01 17.97 -16.01
C LYS A 166 23.62 19.18 -15.18
N GLY A 167 22.63 19.02 -14.31
CA GLY A 167 22.18 20.09 -13.42
C GLY A 167 20.89 19.70 -12.71
N ALA A 168 20.53 20.43 -11.65
CA ALA A 168 19.30 20.17 -10.89
C ALA A 168 18.03 20.41 -11.71
N GLU A 169 18.10 21.29 -12.73
CA GLU A 169 16.98 21.63 -13.61
C GLU A 169 16.93 20.77 -14.89
N VAL A 170 17.86 19.83 -15.07
CA VAL A 170 17.88 18.99 -16.26
C VAL A 170 16.85 17.87 -16.11
N GLU A 171 15.77 17.95 -16.87
CA GLU A 171 14.77 16.90 -16.96
C GLU A 171 15.16 15.85 -18.01
N VAL A 172 15.02 14.58 -17.63
CA VAL A 172 15.18 13.44 -18.53
C VAL A 172 13.80 12.88 -18.80
N ASP A 173 13.37 12.90 -20.05
CA ASP A 173 12.15 12.23 -20.47
C ASP A 173 12.29 10.71 -20.25
N PRO A 174 11.50 10.08 -19.37
CA PRO A 174 11.57 8.65 -19.13
C PRO A 174 11.15 7.81 -20.35
N ALA A 175 10.41 8.39 -21.31
CA ALA A 175 10.06 7.73 -22.56
C ALA A 175 11.25 7.68 -23.54
N ASN A 176 12.22 8.59 -23.41
CA ASN A 176 13.42 8.63 -24.25
C ASN A 176 14.68 9.03 -23.45
N PRO A 177 15.21 8.13 -22.60
CA PRO A 177 16.41 8.40 -21.81
C PRO A 177 17.66 8.59 -22.68
N TYR A 178 17.63 8.18 -23.95
CA TYR A 178 18.79 8.23 -24.86
C TYR A 178 19.19 9.65 -25.29
N THR A 179 18.34 10.64 -24.99
CA THR A 179 18.69 12.06 -25.04
C THR A 179 19.90 12.39 -24.17
N HIS A 180 20.05 11.71 -23.04
CA HIS A 180 21.11 11.97 -22.05
C HIS A 180 22.04 10.78 -21.83
N PHE A 181 21.58 9.57 -22.13
CA PHE A 181 22.30 8.34 -21.85
C PHE A 181 22.56 7.54 -23.12
N ARG A 182 23.55 6.66 -23.08
CA ARG A 182 23.77 5.61 -24.07
C ARG A 182 23.71 4.25 -23.40
N LYS A 183 23.35 3.24 -24.19
CA LYS A 183 23.40 1.83 -23.76
C LYS A 183 24.84 1.42 -23.45
N ALA A 184 24.99 0.53 -22.49
CA ALA A 184 26.26 -0.05 -22.08
C ALA A 184 26.07 -1.52 -21.69
N THR A 185 27.15 -2.29 -21.78
CA THR A 185 27.15 -3.64 -21.19
C THR A 185 27.23 -3.54 -19.66
N TRP A 186 26.88 -4.63 -18.96
CA TRP A 186 27.04 -4.70 -17.50
C TRP A 186 28.49 -4.48 -17.07
N GLU A 187 29.45 -5.09 -17.77
CA GLU A 187 30.89 -4.94 -17.50
C GLU A 187 31.32 -3.48 -17.62
N GLU A 188 30.98 -2.83 -18.73
CA GLU A 188 31.32 -1.42 -18.97
C GLU A 188 30.69 -0.50 -17.93
N ALA A 189 29.40 -0.70 -17.60
CA ALA A 189 28.70 0.12 -16.62
C ALA A 189 29.29 -0.03 -15.22
N LEU A 190 29.64 -1.26 -14.82
CA LEU A 190 30.24 -1.54 -13.52
C LEU A 190 31.66 -0.98 -13.44
N ASP A 191 32.48 -1.10 -14.48
CA ASP A 191 33.82 -0.53 -14.55
C ASP A 191 33.78 1.00 -14.48
N ALA A 192 32.87 1.63 -15.24
CA ALA A 192 32.68 3.08 -15.21
C ALA A 192 32.26 3.58 -13.81
N ALA A 193 31.31 2.89 -13.16
CA ALA A 193 30.88 3.22 -11.81
C ALA A 193 32.01 3.03 -10.79
N ALA A 194 32.72 1.90 -10.83
CA ALA A 194 33.81 1.59 -9.93
C ALA A 194 34.99 2.55 -10.08
N ALA A 195 35.37 2.90 -11.32
CA ALA A 195 36.42 3.87 -11.61
C ALA A 195 36.09 5.25 -11.03
N GLY A 196 34.84 5.72 -11.19
CA GLY A 196 34.37 6.97 -10.59
C GLY A 196 34.47 6.97 -9.06
N LEU A 197 34.01 5.89 -8.41
CA LEU A 197 34.07 5.74 -6.96
C LEU A 197 35.51 5.68 -6.44
N LYS A 198 36.40 4.90 -7.09
CA LYS A 198 37.82 4.80 -6.74
C LYS A 198 38.51 6.16 -6.84
N LYS A 199 38.30 6.89 -7.94
CA LYS A 199 38.87 8.23 -8.14
C LYS A 199 38.48 9.20 -7.03
N ILE A 200 37.23 9.19 -6.59
CA ILE A 200 36.78 10.03 -5.47
C ILE A 200 37.46 9.59 -4.16
N ARG A 201 37.53 8.28 -3.90
CA ARG A 201 38.18 7.74 -2.70
C ARG A 201 39.66 8.09 -2.63
N GLU A 202 40.40 7.98 -3.73
CA GLU A 202 41.83 8.32 -3.81
C GLU A 202 42.05 9.83 -3.60
N ARG A 203 41.19 10.66 -4.19
CA ARG A 203 41.31 12.13 -4.10
C ARG A 203 40.87 12.68 -2.74
N SER A 204 39.82 12.13 -2.13
CA SER A 204 39.08 12.77 -1.03
C SER A 204 38.86 11.86 0.18
N GLY A 205 39.38 10.63 0.17
CA GLY A 205 39.25 9.65 1.25
C GLY A 205 37.91 8.90 1.24
N SER A 206 37.79 7.87 2.09
CA SER A 206 36.58 7.04 2.16
C SER A 206 35.34 7.78 2.66
N GLN A 207 35.53 8.83 3.47
CA GLN A 207 34.43 9.67 4.00
C GLN A 207 33.72 10.50 2.93
N ALA A 208 34.30 10.63 1.73
CA ALA A 208 33.66 11.29 0.60
C ALA A 208 32.65 10.41 -0.15
N LEU A 209 32.52 9.13 0.23
CA LEU A 209 31.56 8.19 -0.36
C LEU A 209 30.39 7.97 0.60
N ALA A 210 29.23 7.65 0.03
CA ALA A 210 28.03 7.27 0.77
C ALA A 210 27.19 6.26 -0.02
N GLY A 211 26.31 5.54 0.67
CA GLY A 211 25.31 4.68 0.04
C GLY A 211 23.92 4.87 0.65
N PHE A 212 22.90 4.87 -0.20
CA PHE A 212 21.50 5.01 0.21
C PHE A 212 20.76 3.72 -0.11
N GLY A 213 20.28 3.02 0.92
CA GLY A 213 19.45 1.84 0.78
C GLY A 213 17.99 2.19 0.46
N SER A 214 17.23 1.20 0.00
CA SER A 214 15.83 1.34 -0.37
C SER A 214 14.94 0.42 0.46
N ALA A 215 13.85 0.95 1.04
CA ALA A 215 12.82 0.13 1.72
C ALA A 215 11.99 -0.73 0.76
N LYS A 216 12.17 -0.53 -0.55
CA LYS A 216 11.55 -1.37 -1.58
C LYS A 216 12.39 -2.60 -1.93
N GLY A 217 13.68 -2.57 -1.60
CA GLY A 217 14.56 -3.73 -1.72
C GLY A 217 14.35 -4.71 -0.56
N SER A 218 14.97 -5.88 -0.70
CA SER A 218 14.92 -6.91 0.35
C SER A 218 15.88 -6.61 1.51
N ASN A 219 15.74 -7.34 2.62
CA ASN A 219 16.66 -7.23 3.75
C ASN A 219 18.08 -7.72 3.38
N GLU A 220 18.17 -8.71 2.50
CA GLU A 220 19.42 -9.21 1.93
C GLU A 220 20.10 -8.13 1.09
N GLU A 221 19.36 -7.43 0.24
CA GLU A 221 19.89 -6.31 -0.54
C GLU A 221 20.33 -5.15 0.36
N ALA A 222 19.55 -4.81 1.39
CA ALA A 222 19.93 -3.82 2.39
C ALA A 222 21.23 -4.22 3.12
N TYR A 223 21.39 -5.51 3.44
CA TYR A 223 22.62 -6.05 4.01
C TYR A 223 23.80 -5.92 3.04
N LEU A 224 23.61 -6.23 1.75
CA LEU A 224 24.65 -6.10 0.73
C LEU A 224 25.08 -4.64 0.53
N VAL A 225 24.13 -3.70 0.48
CA VAL A 225 24.43 -2.26 0.35
C VAL A 225 25.24 -1.77 1.54
N GLN A 226 24.80 -2.06 2.78
CA GLN A 226 25.54 -1.59 3.95
C GLN A 226 26.93 -2.26 4.05
N LYS A 227 27.04 -3.52 3.61
CA LYS A 227 28.33 -4.23 3.57
C LYS A 227 29.26 -3.58 2.55
N LEU A 228 28.78 -3.29 1.34
CA LEU A 228 29.56 -2.58 0.32
C LEU A 228 30.07 -1.23 0.84
N VAL A 229 29.23 -0.45 1.51
CA VAL A 229 29.65 0.85 2.05
C VAL A 229 30.67 0.69 3.18
N ARG A 230 30.41 -0.19 4.15
CA ARG A 230 31.28 -0.35 5.32
C ARG A 230 32.61 -1.02 4.98
N THR A 231 32.59 -2.13 4.23
CA THR A 231 33.80 -2.91 3.94
C THR A 231 34.44 -2.49 2.62
N GLY A 232 33.63 -2.20 1.60
CA GLY A 232 34.13 -1.81 0.28
C GLY A 232 34.62 -0.36 0.26
N PHE A 233 33.77 0.60 0.66
CA PHE A 233 34.15 2.01 0.65
C PHE A 233 35.02 2.37 1.87
N GLY A 234 34.82 1.71 3.01
CA GLY A 234 35.56 1.97 4.25
C GLY A 234 35.01 3.17 5.02
N THR A 235 33.69 3.33 5.02
CA THR A 235 32.98 4.40 5.75
C THR A 235 31.67 3.89 6.34
N ASN A 236 31.13 4.59 7.34
CA ASN A 236 29.81 4.35 7.90
C ASN A 236 28.73 5.28 7.31
N ASN A 237 29.03 6.00 6.24
CA ASN A 237 28.09 6.87 5.52
C ASN A 237 27.07 6.06 4.73
N VAL A 238 26.20 5.33 5.45
CA VAL A 238 25.08 4.61 4.90
C VAL A 238 23.80 5.17 5.49
N ASP A 239 22.81 5.43 4.65
CA ASP A 239 21.50 5.90 5.11
C ASP A 239 20.36 5.17 4.39
N HIS A 240 19.14 5.40 4.89
CA HIS A 240 17.94 4.74 4.42
C HIS A 240 16.74 5.69 4.50
N CYS A 241 15.71 5.46 3.69
CA CYS A 241 14.49 6.30 3.69
C CYS A 241 13.80 6.42 5.07
N THR A 242 14.02 5.44 5.97
CA THR A 242 13.54 5.48 7.37
C THR A 242 14.02 6.71 8.14
N ARG A 243 15.17 7.31 7.74
CA ARG A 243 15.68 8.56 8.32
C ARG A 243 14.61 9.65 8.36
N LEU A 244 13.85 9.77 7.28
CA LEU A 244 12.83 10.81 7.12
C LEU A 244 11.49 10.43 7.74
N CYS A 245 11.17 9.13 7.82
CA CYS A 245 9.83 8.68 8.19
C CYS A 245 9.68 8.30 9.67
N HIS A 246 10.63 7.55 10.26
CA HIS A 246 10.46 6.93 11.58
C HIS A 246 11.72 6.94 12.47
N ALA A 247 12.76 7.70 12.11
CA ALA A 247 13.99 7.76 12.92
C ALA A 247 13.75 8.27 14.35
N SER A 248 12.88 9.26 14.53
CA SER A 248 12.49 9.77 15.85
C SER A 248 11.79 8.71 16.68
N SER A 249 10.89 7.93 16.09
CA SER A 249 10.22 6.81 16.77
C SER A 249 11.21 5.73 17.22
N VAL A 250 12.18 5.37 16.36
CA VAL A 250 13.23 4.41 16.72
C VAL A 250 14.05 4.91 17.91
N ALA A 251 14.46 6.17 17.91
CA ALA A 251 15.22 6.77 19.00
C ALA A 251 14.41 6.79 20.32
N ALA A 252 13.18 7.30 20.27
CA ALA A 252 12.33 7.43 21.44
C ALA A 252 11.94 6.08 22.06
N LEU A 253 11.60 5.08 21.23
CA LEU A 253 11.25 3.74 21.74
C LEU A 253 12.48 3.00 22.27
N MET A 254 13.65 3.18 21.65
CA MET A 254 14.89 2.62 22.19
C MET A 254 15.22 3.20 23.58
N GLU A 255 15.06 4.50 23.76
CA GLU A 255 15.26 5.18 25.05
C GLU A 255 14.21 4.77 26.09
N GLY A 256 12.93 4.71 25.70
CA GLY A 256 11.83 4.48 26.64
C GLY A 256 11.59 3.01 27.02
N ILE A 257 11.66 2.10 26.04
CA ILE A 257 11.29 0.68 26.23
C ILE A 257 12.37 -0.31 25.77
N GLY A 258 13.54 0.17 25.35
CA GLY A 258 14.67 -0.69 24.95
C GLY A 258 14.52 -1.39 23.60
N SER A 259 13.55 -0.99 22.77
CA SER A 259 13.32 -1.57 21.45
C SER A 259 12.94 -0.49 20.44
N GLY A 260 13.58 -0.49 19.27
CA GLY A 260 13.28 0.44 18.17
C GLY A 260 12.15 -0.03 17.24
N ALA A 261 11.34 -1.00 17.65
CA ALA A 261 10.33 -1.64 16.83
C ALA A 261 8.91 -1.45 17.40
N VAL A 262 7.90 -1.77 16.59
CA VAL A 262 6.50 -1.79 17.02
C VAL A 262 6.30 -2.82 18.14
N THR A 263 5.49 -2.47 19.15
CA THR A 263 5.29 -3.29 20.36
C THR A 263 4.16 -4.31 20.23
N ALA A 264 3.20 -4.07 19.34
CA ALA A 264 2.06 -4.93 19.09
C ALA A 264 1.68 -4.91 17.61
N PRO A 265 1.12 -6.01 17.06
CA PRO A 265 0.55 -6.00 15.73
C PRO A 265 -0.73 -5.15 15.70
N PHE A 266 -1.02 -4.50 14.58
CA PHE A 266 -2.19 -3.61 14.47
C PHE A 266 -3.53 -4.34 14.67
N ASN A 267 -3.61 -5.65 14.38
CA ASN A 267 -4.81 -6.47 14.59
C ASN A 267 -5.08 -6.74 16.09
N ALA A 268 -4.14 -6.44 16.99
CA ALA A 268 -4.39 -6.46 18.43
C ALA A 268 -5.51 -5.46 18.83
N CYS A 269 -5.85 -4.50 17.95
CA CYS A 269 -7.01 -3.63 18.12
C CYS A 269 -8.34 -4.41 18.27
N GLU A 270 -8.42 -5.66 17.81
CA GLU A 270 -9.60 -6.50 18.01
C GLU A 270 -9.84 -6.83 19.49
N GLN A 271 -8.79 -6.89 20.30
CA GLN A 271 -8.84 -7.16 21.73
C GLN A 271 -8.83 -5.89 22.57
N ALA A 272 -8.49 -4.73 21.98
CA ALA A 272 -8.45 -3.46 22.67
C ALA A 272 -9.86 -2.91 22.94
N ASP A 273 -10.07 -2.27 24.09
CA ASP A 273 -11.30 -1.54 24.41
C ASP A 273 -11.29 -0.10 23.89
N VAL A 274 -10.10 0.49 23.84
CA VAL A 274 -9.84 1.84 23.34
C VAL A 274 -8.69 1.80 22.35
N ILE A 275 -8.88 2.44 21.19
CA ILE A 275 -7.90 2.55 20.12
C ILE A 275 -7.64 4.03 19.87
N ILE A 276 -6.39 4.47 19.98
CA ILE A 276 -5.98 5.85 19.64
C ILE A 276 -5.16 5.80 18.35
N VAL A 277 -5.61 6.55 17.34
CA VAL A 277 -4.88 6.78 16.09
C VAL A 277 -4.45 8.24 16.06
N ILE A 278 -3.17 8.49 16.29
CA ILE A 278 -2.57 9.83 16.28
C ILE A 278 -1.64 10.01 15.08
N GLY A 279 -1.80 11.11 14.34
CA GLY A 279 -0.87 11.49 13.26
C GLY A 279 -0.73 10.52 12.09
N ALA A 280 -1.72 9.65 11.85
CA ALA A 280 -1.66 8.61 10.83
C ALA A 280 -2.91 8.61 9.95
N ASN A 281 -2.76 8.56 8.62
CA ASN A 281 -3.87 8.45 7.65
C ASN A 281 -4.01 7.02 7.11
N SER A 282 -4.46 6.11 7.98
CA SER A 282 -4.42 4.67 7.70
C SER A 282 -5.33 4.25 6.54
N THR A 283 -6.42 4.96 6.25
CA THR A 283 -7.33 4.60 5.14
C THR A 283 -6.66 4.74 3.77
N GLU A 284 -5.64 5.59 3.65
CA GLU A 284 -4.87 5.81 2.41
C GLU A 284 -3.54 5.03 2.41
N ASN A 285 -2.79 5.19 3.50
CA ASN A 285 -1.41 4.71 3.58
C ASN A 285 -1.35 3.22 3.90
N HIS A 286 -2.27 2.73 4.74
CA HIS A 286 -2.33 1.35 5.22
C HIS A 286 -3.77 0.79 5.17
N PRO A 287 -4.44 0.74 4.00
CA PRO A 287 -5.89 0.55 3.96
C PRO A 287 -6.36 -0.77 4.57
N VAL A 288 -5.54 -1.82 4.44
CA VAL A 288 -5.80 -3.13 5.08
C VAL A 288 -5.72 -3.02 6.61
N ALA A 289 -4.74 -2.32 7.18
CA ALA A 289 -4.72 -2.10 8.63
C ALA A 289 -5.96 -1.29 9.09
N ALA A 290 -6.38 -0.31 8.29
CA ALA A 290 -7.57 0.47 8.58
C ALA A 290 -8.86 -0.36 8.61
N THR A 291 -8.95 -1.49 7.90
CA THR A 291 -10.14 -2.36 8.00
C THR A 291 -10.32 -2.91 9.41
N PHE A 292 -9.23 -3.27 10.09
CA PHE A 292 -9.30 -3.77 11.46
C PHE A 292 -9.80 -2.68 12.44
N PHE A 293 -9.33 -1.44 12.30
CA PHE A 293 -9.83 -0.32 13.11
C PHE A 293 -11.31 -0.03 12.86
N LYS A 294 -11.72 -0.02 11.58
CA LYS A 294 -13.13 0.16 11.19
C LYS A 294 -14.02 -0.97 11.73
N GLN A 295 -13.56 -2.22 11.66
CA GLN A 295 -14.27 -3.37 12.20
C GLN A 295 -14.37 -3.34 13.73
N ALA A 296 -13.29 -2.96 14.43
CA ALA A 296 -13.29 -2.81 15.88
C ALA A 296 -14.30 -1.74 16.33
N SER A 297 -14.31 -0.58 15.67
CA SER A 297 -15.31 0.47 15.90
C SER A 297 -16.74 -0.04 15.66
N LYS A 298 -16.99 -0.75 14.55
CA LYS A 298 -18.32 -1.34 14.27
C LYS A 298 -18.76 -2.36 15.31
N LYS A 299 -17.83 -3.02 15.99
CA LYS A 299 -18.08 -3.93 17.13
C LYS A 299 -18.28 -3.20 18.46
N GLY A 300 -18.31 -1.86 18.46
CA GLY A 300 -18.56 -1.04 19.65
C GLY A 300 -17.31 -0.65 20.45
N LYS A 301 -16.10 -0.93 19.94
CA LYS A 301 -14.86 -0.46 20.58
C LYS A 301 -14.71 1.06 20.43
N THR A 302 -14.09 1.71 21.40
CA THR A 302 -13.88 3.16 21.34
C THR A 302 -12.71 3.49 20.40
N LEU A 303 -12.98 4.21 19.32
CA LEU A 303 -11.95 4.68 18.39
C LEU A 303 -11.76 6.20 18.52
N ILE A 304 -10.56 6.64 18.87
CA ILE A 304 -10.18 8.04 19.00
C ILE A 304 -9.21 8.38 17.88
N VAL A 305 -9.55 9.37 17.06
CA VAL A 305 -8.66 9.88 16.01
C VAL A 305 -8.15 11.26 16.44
N MET A 306 -6.82 11.41 16.50
CA MET A 306 -6.12 12.64 16.84
C MET A 306 -5.32 13.09 15.62
N ASP A 307 -5.87 14.02 14.84
CA ASP A 307 -5.22 14.51 13.61
C ASP A 307 -5.71 15.92 13.27
N PRO A 308 -4.83 16.81 12.78
CA PRO A 308 -5.19 18.18 12.43
C PRO A 308 -6.18 18.30 11.26
N ARG A 309 -6.16 17.37 10.30
CA ARG A 309 -6.80 17.52 8.98
C ARG A 309 -8.19 16.90 8.87
N GLY A 310 -8.65 16.14 9.86
CA GLY A 310 -9.95 15.47 9.80
C GLY A 310 -9.99 14.41 8.69
N GLN A 311 -9.54 13.20 9.01
CA GLN A 311 -9.31 12.15 8.02
C GLN A 311 -10.55 11.29 7.74
N ALA A 312 -10.52 10.47 6.68
CA ALA A 312 -11.61 9.55 6.35
C ALA A 312 -11.96 8.58 7.49
N LEU A 313 -10.97 8.15 8.28
CA LEU A 313 -11.18 7.30 9.46
C LEU A 313 -12.08 7.96 10.53
N LYS A 314 -12.20 9.30 10.56
CA LYS A 314 -13.08 10.06 11.45
C LYS A 314 -14.53 9.57 11.39
N ARG A 315 -15.00 9.10 10.23
CA ARG A 315 -16.38 8.59 10.07
C ARG A 315 -16.68 7.38 10.96
N HIS A 316 -15.64 6.67 11.39
CA HIS A 316 -15.75 5.52 12.29
C HIS A 316 -15.30 5.84 13.72
N ALA A 317 -14.83 7.07 13.99
CA ALA A 317 -14.30 7.43 15.29
C ALA A 317 -15.43 7.80 16.26
N THR A 318 -15.31 7.34 17.50
CA THR A 318 -16.12 7.82 18.63
C THR A 318 -15.77 9.27 18.95
N PHE A 319 -14.48 9.58 18.94
CA PHE A 319 -13.97 10.93 19.21
C PHE A 319 -12.97 11.35 18.13
N MET A 320 -13.08 12.61 17.73
CA MET A 320 -12.12 13.27 16.85
C MET A 320 -11.52 14.47 17.59
N LEU A 321 -10.21 14.43 17.83
CA LEU A 321 -9.47 15.55 18.37
C LEU A 321 -8.68 16.21 17.24
N GLN A 322 -9.15 17.40 16.82
CA GLN A 322 -8.46 18.22 15.84
C GLN A 322 -7.63 19.28 16.57
N PHE A 323 -6.30 19.14 16.49
CA PHE A 323 -5.33 20.07 17.06
C PHE A 323 -4.58 20.81 15.95
N ASN A 324 -3.83 21.87 16.29
CA ASN A 324 -3.04 22.60 15.30
C ASN A 324 -1.76 21.82 14.96
N PRO A 325 -1.36 21.71 13.68
CA PRO A 325 -0.10 21.05 13.32
C PRO A 325 1.09 21.60 14.14
N GLY A 326 1.87 20.69 14.73
CA GLY A 326 3.01 21.03 15.61
C GLY A 326 2.67 21.20 17.10
N THR A 327 1.40 21.02 17.51
CA THR A 327 0.99 21.10 18.93
C THR A 327 0.61 19.74 19.53
N ASP A 328 1.05 18.63 18.92
CA ASP A 328 0.81 17.25 19.38
C ASP A 328 1.45 16.98 20.75
N VAL A 329 2.68 17.46 20.98
CA VAL A 329 3.32 17.33 22.31
C VAL A 329 2.55 18.08 23.38
N ALA A 330 2.02 19.28 23.08
CA ALA A 330 1.20 20.04 24.02
C ALA A 330 -0.11 19.31 24.37
N LEU A 331 -0.75 18.69 23.37
CA LEU A 331 -1.93 17.85 23.57
C LEU A 331 -1.62 16.67 24.49
N LEU A 332 -0.54 15.93 24.22
CA LEU A 332 -0.15 14.77 25.04
C LEU A 332 0.23 15.19 26.46
N ASN A 333 0.92 16.30 26.65
CA ASN A 333 1.24 16.84 27.98
C ASN A 333 -0.02 17.26 28.75
N ALA A 334 -1.02 17.83 28.08
CA ALA A 334 -2.29 18.16 28.72
C ALA A 334 -3.04 16.89 29.17
N MET A 335 -3.05 15.84 28.34
CA MET A 335 -3.61 14.53 28.72
C MET A 335 -2.88 13.94 29.93
N LEU A 336 -1.55 13.97 29.93
CA LEU A 336 -0.74 13.50 31.06
C LEU A 336 -1.02 14.29 32.33
N ASN A 337 -1.16 15.62 32.24
CA ASN A 337 -1.50 16.47 33.38
C ASN A 337 -2.83 16.03 34.01
N VAL A 338 -3.88 15.81 33.21
CA VAL A 338 -5.18 15.33 33.70
C VAL A 338 -5.03 13.96 34.37
N ILE A 339 -4.36 12.99 33.71
CA ILE A 339 -4.16 11.64 34.26
C ILE A 339 -3.45 11.68 35.62
N VAL A 340 -2.44 12.53 35.78
CA VAL A 340 -1.66 12.63 37.02
C VAL A 340 -2.43 13.39 38.10
N THR A 341 -3.02 14.54 37.77
CA THR A 341 -3.75 15.38 38.74
C THR A 341 -5.01 14.69 39.27
N GLU A 342 -5.68 13.90 38.44
CA GLU A 342 -6.88 13.14 38.82
C GLU A 342 -6.57 11.71 39.30
N GLU A 343 -5.28 11.34 39.39
CA GLU A 343 -4.82 10.02 39.85
C GLU A 343 -5.38 8.82 39.04
N LEU A 344 -5.55 8.97 37.73
CA LEU A 344 -6.15 7.96 36.81
C LEU A 344 -5.16 6.91 36.26
N TYR A 345 -3.98 6.78 36.86
CA TYR A 345 -2.94 5.84 36.45
C TYR A 345 -2.92 4.58 37.32
N ASP A 346 -2.45 3.44 36.77
CA ASP A 346 -2.26 2.22 37.56
C ASP A 346 -1.02 2.37 38.46
N ARG A 347 -1.23 2.47 39.77
CA ARG A 347 -0.15 2.59 40.77
C ARG A 347 0.69 1.31 40.93
N ARG A 348 0.21 0.17 40.43
CA ARG A 348 0.87 -1.14 40.57
C ARG A 348 1.80 -1.48 39.41
N TYR A 349 1.61 -0.85 38.26
CA TYR A 349 2.45 -1.04 37.07
C TYR A 349 3.76 -0.27 37.24
#